data_AF-A0A971PG31-F1
#
_entry.id   AF-A0A971PG31-F1
#
_cell.length_a   1.000
_cell.length_b   1.000
_cell.length_c   1.000
_cell.angle_alpha   90.00
_cell.angle_beta   90.00
_cell.angle_gamma   90.00
#
_symmetry.space_group_name_H-M   'P 1'
#
loop_
_entity.id
_entity.type
_entity.pdbx_description
1 polymer ?
#
loop_
_entity_poly.entity_id
_entity_poly.type
_entity_poly.pdbx_seq_one_letter_code
_entity_poly.pdbx_strand_id
1 'polypeptide(L)' 'MPPHKREDIPVYMMGVIFLGVVACLSMGGAIARGILGEGIPDILVGLGSASVGALAGLLAPSTGKA' A
#
# COMPACT_ATOMS: atom_id res chain seq x y z
N MET A 1 3.57 18.64 21.42
CA MET A 1 3.74 17.35 20.72
C MET A 1 4.64 16.48 21.59
N PRO A 2 4.14 15.38 22.17
CA PRO A 2 4.97 14.53 23.03
C PRO A 2 6.11 13.91 22.19
N PRO A 3 7.34 13.81 22.72
CA PRO A 3 8.48 13.25 22.00
C PRO A 3 8.22 11.78 21.67
N HIS A 4 8.32 11.41 20.38
CA HIS A 4 8.32 10.01 19.95
C HIS A 4 9.55 9.34 20.54
N LYS A 5 9.36 8.32 21.39
CA LYS A 5 10.49 7.59 21.96
C LYS A 5 11.11 6.76 20.84
N ARG A 6 12.44 6.73 20.77
CA ARG A 6 13.17 6.02 19.69
C ARG A 6 12.83 4.53 19.61
N GLU A 7 12.30 3.95 20.69
CA GLU A 7 11.77 2.57 20.74
C GLU A 7 10.53 2.31 19.85
N ASP A 8 9.79 3.33 19.40
CA ASP A 8 8.59 3.14 18.55
C ASP A 8 8.92 2.91 17.07
N ILE A 9 10.11 3.36 16.64
CA ILE A 9 10.60 3.26 15.25
C ILE A 9 10.64 1.79 14.75
N PRO A 10 11.22 0.82 15.49
CA PRO A 10 11.26 -0.57 15.05
C PRO A 10 9.87 -1.22 14.96
N VAL A 11 8.93 -0.87 15.84
CA VAL A 11 7.56 -1.40 15.80
C VAL A 11 6.81 -0.91 14.57
N TYR A 12 6.94 0.39 14.27
CA TYR A 12 6.39 0.97 13.04
C TYR A 12 6.97 0.29 11.80
N MET A 13 8.30 0.09 11.76
CA MET A 13 8.97 -0.52 10.60
C MET A 13 8.52 -1.98 10.39
N MET A 14 8.35 -2.74 11.46
CA MET A 14 7.81 -4.11 11.40
C MET A 14 6.37 -4.14 10.89
N GLY A 15 5.54 -3.19 11.32
CA GLY A 15 4.17 -3.04 10.80
C GLY A 15 4.14 -2.77 9.30
N VAL A 16 4.99 -1.87 8.81
CA VAL A 16 5.11 -1.54 7.38
C VAL A 16 5.62 -2.74 6.57
N ILE A 17 6.65 -3.45 7.07
CA ILE A 17 7.18 -4.65 6.40
C ILE A 17 6.09 -5.73 6.33
N PHE A 18 5.39 -6.00 7.43
CA PHE A 18 4.32 -6.97 7.46
C PHE A 18 3.20 -6.63 6.49
N LEU A 19 2.76 -5.36 6.47
CA LEU A 19 1.75 -4.88 5.52
C LEU A 19 2.22 -5.05 4.07
N GLY A 20 3.49 -4.76 3.78
CA GLY A 20 4.10 -4.98 2.48
C GLY A 20 4.10 -6.45 2.05
N VAL A 21 4.43 -7.38 2.96
CA VAL A 21 4.39 -8.83 2.70
C VAL A 21 2.97 -9.28 2.41
N VAL A 22 1.99 -8.86 3.20
CA VAL A 22 0.57 -9.19 2.97
C VAL A 22 0.09 -8.66 1.61
N ALA A 23 0.47 -7.43 1.25
CA ALA A 23 0.15 -6.87 -0.06
C ALA A 23 0.78 -7.67 -1.21
N CYS A 24 2.04 -8.09 -1.07
CA CYS A 24 2.72 -8.96 -2.03
C CYS A 24 2.03 -10.31 -2.21
N LEU A 25 1.68 -10.97 -1.10
CA LEU A 25 0.97 -12.26 -1.14
C LEU A 25 -0.42 -12.11 -1.77
N SER A 26 -1.15 -11.04 -1.43
CA SER A 26 -2.45 -10.75 -2.00
C SER A 26 -2.37 -10.53 -3.51
N MET A 27 -1.38 -9.76 -3.97
CA MET A 27 -1.16 -9.51 -5.39
C MET A 27 -0.75 -10.79 -6.14
N GLY A 28 0.15 -11.59 -5.57
CA GLY A 28 0.53 -12.90 -6.12
C GLY A 28 -0.65 -13.86 -6.24
N GLY A 29 -1.54 -13.88 -5.23
CA GLY A 29 -2.78 -14.65 -5.27
C GLY A 29 -3.72 -14.22 -6.39
N ALA A 30 -3.89 -12.92 -6.62
CA ALA A 30 -4.68 -12.40 -7.74
C ALA A 30 -4.12 -12.81 -9.11
N ILE A 31 -2.81 -12.74 -9.28
CA ILE A 31 -2.15 -13.13 -10.52
C ILE A 31 -2.36 -14.63 -10.77
N ALA A 32 -2.20 -15.46 -9.74
CA ALA A 32 -2.46 -16.89 -9.84
C ALA A 32 -3.92 -17.19 -10.23
N ARG A 33 -4.89 -16.51 -9.62
CA ARG A 33 -6.32 -16.61 -9.99
C ARG A 33 -6.56 -16.22 -11.44
N GLY A 34 -5.95 -15.13 -11.91
CA GLY A 34 -6.04 -14.70 -13.31
C GLY A 34 -5.48 -15.72 -14.30
N ILE A 35 -4.37 -16.39 -13.96
CA ILE A 35 -3.79 -17.46 -14.79
C ILE A 35 -4.70 -18.70 -14.83
N LEU A 36 -5.39 -19.00 -13.72
CA LEU A 36 -6.36 -20.10 -13.63
C LEU A 36 -7.68 -19.81 -14.38
N GLY A 37 -7.82 -18.62 -14.99
CA GLY A 37 -9.04 -18.20 -15.67
C GLY A 37 -10.19 -17.85 -14.71
N GLU A 38 -9.90 -17.75 -13.41
CA GLU A 38 -10.85 -17.25 -12.43
C GLU A 38 -10.88 -15.71 -12.48
N GLY A 39 -12.05 -15.13 -12.23
CA GLY A 39 -12.23 -13.68 -12.22
C GLY A 39 -11.26 -13.02 -11.23
N ILE A 40 -10.54 -11.99 -11.68
CA ILE A 40 -9.70 -11.18 -10.81
C ILE A 40 -10.63 -10.36 -9.90
N PRO A 41 -10.46 -10.38 -8.57
CA PRO A 41 -11.32 -9.62 -7.68
C PRO A 41 -11.23 -8.12 -7.95
N ASP A 42 -12.36 -7.46 -8.21
CA ASP A 42 -12.42 -6.00 -8.46
C ASP A 42 -11.84 -5.19 -7.31
N ILE A 43 -11.91 -5.70 -6.08
CA ILE A 43 -11.32 -5.09 -4.88
C ILE A 43 -9.80 -4.94 -5.04
N LEU A 44 -9.12 -5.91 -5.66
CA LEU A 44 -7.67 -5.84 -5.86
C LEU A 44 -7.29 -4.83 -6.95
N VAL A 45 -8.10 -4.75 -8.02
CA VAL A 45 -7.95 -3.72 -9.05
C VAL A 45 -8.14 -2.34 -8.43
N GLY A 46 -9.21 -2.16 -7.64
CA GLY A 46 -9.50 -0.92 -6.91
C GLY A 46 -8.39 -0.53 -5.93
N LEU A 47 -7.81 -1.49 -5.20
CA LEU A 47 -6.68 -1.25 -4.30
C LEU A 47 -5.44 -0.76 -5.09
N GLY A 48 -5.15 -1.37 -6.24
CA GLY A 48 -4.08 -0.93 -7.13
C GLY A 48 -4.30 0.48 -7.64
N SER A 49 -5.51 0.78 -8.12
CA SER A 49 -5.89 2.11 -8.60
C SER A 49 -5.79 3.18 -7.51
N ALA A 50 -6.25 2.87 -6.29
CA ALA A 50 -6.13 3.78 -5.15
C ALA A 50 -4.67 4.04 -4.77
N SER A 51 -3.81 3.02 -4.81
CA SER A 51 -2.39 3.15 -4.53
C SER A 51 -1.69 4.06 -5.55
N VAL A 52 -1.98 3.89 -6.84
CA VAL A 52 -1.49 4.79 -7.90
C VAL A 52 -2.00 6.21 -7.71
N GLY A 53 -3.28 6.38 -7.35
CA GLY A 53 -3.86 7.69 -7.03
C GLY A 53 -3.19 8.38 -5.84
N ALA A 54 -2.86 7.64 -4.78
CA ALA A 54 -2.14 8.16 -3.63
C ALA A 54 -0.70 8.59 -4.00
N LEU A 55 0.00 7.79 -4.81
CA LEU A 55 1.31 8.15 -5.33
C LEU A 55 1.24 9.40 -6.23
N ALA A 56 0.25 9.48 -7.10
CA ALA A 56 0.00 10.65 -7.94
C ALA A 56 -0.28 11.90 -7.09
N GLY A 57 -1.05 11.76 -6.00
CA GLY A 57 -1.31 12.84 -5.04
C GLY A 57 -0.05 13.27 -4.29
N LEU A 58 0.85 12.35 -3.97
CA LEU A 58 2.14 12.65 -3.31
C LEU A 58 3.14 13.33 -4.28
N LEU A 59 3.06 13.01 -5.57
CA LEU A 59 3.88 13.62 -6.62
C LEU A 59 3.29 14.93 -7.17
N ALA A 60 2.00 15.17 -6.95
CA ALA A 60 1.37 16.41 -7.35
C ALA A 60 2.07 17.58 -6.63
N PRO A 61 2.35 18.70 -7.35
CA PRO A 61 2.96 19.87 -6.73
C PRO A 61 2.09 20.32 -5.55
N SER A 62 2.72 20.40 -4.38
CA SER A 62 2.04 20.87 -3.17
C SER A 62 1.56 22.30 -3.42
N THR A 63 0.26 22.47 -3.66
CA THR A 63 -0.41 23.78 -3.64
C THR A 63 -0.61 24.19 -2.18
N GLY A 64 0.48 24.21 -1.43
CA GLY A 64 0.57 24.98 -0.20
C GLY A 64 0.63 26.44 -0.63
N LYS A 65 -0.46 27.19 -0.41
CA LYS A 65 -0.41 28.65 -0.53
C LYS A 65 0.71 29.17 0.38
N ALA A 66 1.61 29.94 -0.23
CA ALA A 66 2.64 30.74 0.44
C ALA A 66 2.03 31.75 1.42
#